data_AF-A0A2P6AQH2-F1
#
_entry.id   AF-A0A2P6AQH2-F1
#
_cell.length_a   1.000
_cell.length_b   1.000
_cell.length_c   1.000
_cell.angle_alpha   90.00
_cell.angle_beta   90.00
_cell.angle_gamma   90.00
#
_symmetry.space_group_name_H-M   'P 1'
#
loop_
_entity.id
_entity.type
_entity.pdbx_description
1 polymer ?
#
loop_
_entity_poly.entity_id
_entity_poly.type
_entity_poly.pdbx_seq_one_letter_code
_entity_poly.pdbx_strand_id
1 'polypeptide(L)'
;MPLAWRLLWRDLRHGELWLLLAALILAVAATTSLRFFSASLEDGLKRQAASLIGADLVLSSSRPLRAESLEEAARLGLVSTTVTEFSSMLQHGDDFQLASVKA
;
A
#
# COMPACT_ATOMS: atom_id res chain seq x y z
N MET A 1 16.73 14.71 35.45
CA MET A 1 15.99 13.82 34.53
C MET A 1 15.41 12.53 35.12
N PRO A 2 15.83 11.97 36.29
CA PRO A 2 15.21 10.73 36.78
C PRO A 2 13.90 10.94 37.57
N LEU A 3 13.61 12.16 38.04
CA LEU A 3 12.39 12.45 38.80
C LEU A 3 11.14 12.52 37.92
N ALA A 4 11.22 13.15 36.74
CA ALA A 4 10.09 13.28 35.82
C ALA A 4 9.58 11.91 35.36
N TRP A 5 10.49 11.00 35.00
CA TRP A 5 10.15 9.63 34.62
C TRP A 5 9.47 8.88 35.77
N ARG A 6 9.95 9.04 37.01
CA ARG A 6 9.39 8.36 38.19
C ARG A 6 8.01 8.90 38.60
N LEU A 7 7.79 10.20 38.44
CA LEU A 7 6.47 10.83 38.60
C LEU A 7 5.50 10.34 37.53
N LEU A 8 5.92 10.33 36.26
CA LEU A 8 5.12 9.78 35.16
C LEU A 8 4.72 8.32 35.42
N TRP A 9 5.65 7.49 35.89
CA TRP A 9 5.40 6.07 36.16
C TRP A 9 4.50 5.82 37.38
N ARG A 10 4.51 6.73 38.34
CA ARG A 10 3.63 6.68 39.51
C ARG A 10 2.22 7.16 39.14
N ASP A 11 2.13 8.21 38.34
CA ASP A 11 0.85 8.78 37.91
C ASP A 11 0.20 7.86 36.85
N LEU A 12 1.00 7.15 36.04
CA LEU A 12 0.56 6.01 35.22
C LEU A 12 -0.08 4.89 36.04
N ARG A 13 0.08 4.83 37.37
CA ARG A 13 -0.59 3.84 38.24
C ARG A 13 -1.89 4.37 38.83
N HIS A 14 -2.14 5.67 38.76
CA HIS A 14 -3.44 6.26 39.09
C HIS A 14 -4.30 6.17 37.82
N GLY A 15 -5.37 5.36 37.87
CA GLY A 15 -6.06 4.81 36.68
C GLY A 15 -6.60 5.80 35.64
N GLU A 16 -6.58 7.09 35.92
CA GLU A 16 -7.04 8.15 35.01
C GLU A 16 -6.12 8.31 33.77
N LEU A 17 -4.79 8.23 33.94
CA LEU A 17 -3.85 8.29 32.81
C LEU A 17 -3.85 7.02 31.96
N TRP A 18 -4.12 5.86 32.57
CA TRP A 18 -4.30 4.60 31.81
C TRP A 18 -5.51 4.68 30.88
N LEU A 19 -6.58 5.34 31.29
CA LEU A 19 -7.77 5.50 30.47
C LEU A 19 -7.47 6.36 29.23
N LEU A 20 -6.76 7.47 29.41
CA LEU A 20 -6.32 8.33 28.31
C LEU A 20 -5.36 7.60 27.36
N LEU A 21 -4.41 6.84 27.91
CA LEU A 21 -3.49 6.04 27.12
C LEU A 21 -4.23 4.95 26.33
N ALA A 22 -5.18 4.27 26.96
CA ALA A 22 -6.01 3.26 26.29
C ALA A 22 -6.84 3.87 25.17
N ALA A 23 -7.46 5.03 25.40
CA ALA A 23 -8.21 5.76 24.37
C ALA A 23 -7.31 6.15 23.19
N LEU A 24 -6.10 6.64 23.45
CA LEU A 24 -5.12 6.98 22.41
C LEU A 24 -4.71 5.74 21.60
N ILE A 25 -4.37 4.64 22.27
CA ILE A 25 -4.02 3.37 21.63
C ILE A 25 -5.18 2.89 20.75
N LEU A 26 -6.40 2.93 21.28
CA LEU A 26 -7.60 2.50 20.56
C LEU A 26 -7.86 3.36 19.32
N ALA A 27 -7.70 4.69 19.42
CA ALA A 27 -7.83 5.60 18.29
C ALA A 27 -6.79 5.33 17.20
N VAL A 28 -5.51 5.18 17.56
CA VAL A 28 -4.43 4.89 16.61
C VAL A 28 -4.61 3.52 15.97
N ALA A 29 -4.98 2.51 16.76
CA ALA A 29 -5.25 1.15 16.27
C ALA A 29 -6.44 1.13 15.29
N ALA A 30 -7.54 1.79 15.62
CA ALA A 30 -8.71 1.89 14.75
C ALA A 30 -8.37 2.58 13.42
N THR A 31 -7.66 3.71 13.47
CA THR A 31 -7.29 4.46 12.25
C THR A 31 -6.30 3.67 11.38
N THR A 32 -5.38 2.92 12.00
CA THR A 32 -4.43 2.06 11.29
C THR A 32 -5.13 0.86 10.66
N SER A 33 -6.04 0.21 11.39
CA SER A 33 -6.82 -0.92 10.89
C SER A 33 -7.71 -0.51 9.72
N LEU A 34 -8.33 0.68 9.78
CA LEU A 34 -9.11 1.24 8.67
C LEU A 34 -8.25 1.48 7.43
N ARG A 35 -7.03 2.04 7.59
CA ARG A 35 -6.10 2.23 6.47
C ARG A 35 -5.67 0.90 5.85
N PHE A 36 -5.31 -0.08 6.67
CA PHE A 36 -4.93 -1.42 6.19
C PHE A 36 -6.08 -2.12 5.48
N PHE A 37 -7.30 -2.01 6.03
CA PHE A 37 -8.51 -2.53 5.41
C PHE A 37 -8.78 -1.89 4.05
N SER A 38 -8.66 -0.56 3.95
CA SER A 38 -8.81 0.14 2.67
C SER A 38 -7.78 -0.31 1.64
N ALA A 39 -6.51 -0.47 2.03
CA ALA A 39 -5.46 -0.96 1.15
C ALA A 39 -5.73 -2.40 0.69
N SER A 40 -6.25 -3.25 1.59
CA SER A 40 -6.62 -4.64 1.27
C SER A 40 -7.82 -4.71 0.32
N LEU A 41 -8.83 -3.85 0.52
CA LEU A 41 -9.97 -3.73 -0.39
C LEU A 41 -9.54 -3.25 -1.77
N GLU A 42 -8.67 -2.25 -1.84
CA GLU A 42 -8.17 -1.73 -3.12
C GLU A 42 -7.37 -2.79 -3.87
N ASP A 43 -6.49 -3.55 -3.20
CA ASP A 43 -5.74 -4.64 -3.83
C ASP A 43 -6.66 -5.79 -4.28
N GLY A 44 -7.64 -6.16 -3.45
CA GLY A 44 -8.64 -7.18 -3.78
C GLY A 44 -9.50 -6.80 -4.99
N LEU A 45 -9.97 -5.55 -5.03
CA LEU A 45 -10.74 -5.02 -6.15
C LEU A 45 -9.89 -4.91 -7.42
N LYS A 46 -8.63 -4.47 -7.32
CA LYS A 46 -7.70 -4.45 -8.47
C LYS A 46 -7.48 -5.84 -9.04
N ARG A 47 -7.31 -6.86 -8.19
CA ARG A 47 -7.17 -8.26 -8.61
C ARG A 47 -8.44 -8.81 -9.26
N GLN A 48 -9.61 -8.54 -8.70
CA GLN A 48 -10.89 -8.97 -9.29
C GLN A 48 -11.20 -8.25 -10.61
N ALA A 49 -10.93 -6.94 -10.70
CA ALA A 49 -11.10 -6.20 -11.94
C ALA A 49 -10.13 -6.68 -13.03
N ALA A 50 -8.88 -7.02 -12.68
CA ALA A 50 -7.93 -7.63 -13.62
C ALA A 50 -8.42 -8.98 -14.16
N SER A 51 -9.04 -9.81 -13.31
CA SER A 51 -9.67 -11.07 -13.73
C SER A 51 -10.86 -10.84 -14.68
N LEU A 52 -11.67 -9.81 -14.47
CA LEU A 52 -12.85 -9.52 -15.30
C LEU A 52 -12.53 -8.92 -16.67
N ILE A 53 -11.35 -8.32 -16.87
CA ILE A 53 -10.92 -7.72 -18.16
C ILE A 53 -10.26 -8.77 -19.09
N GLY A 54 -10.07 -10.01 -18.63
CA GLY A 54 -9.51 -11.09 -19.46
C GLY A 54 -8.04 -11.40 -19.19
N ALA A 55 -7.59 -11.25 -17.94
CA ALA A 55 -6.25 -11.66 -17.52
C ALA A 55 -6.31 -12.90 -16.61
N ASP A 56 -6.47 -14.09 -17.22
CA ASP A 56 -6.24 -15.37 -16.51
C ASP A 56 -4.78 -15.49 -16.01
N LEU A 57 -3.86 -14.66 -16.53
CA LEU A 57 -2.48 -14.57 -16.10
C LEU A 57 -1.92 -13.13 -16.21
N VAL A 58 -1.55 -12.53 -15.08
CA VAL A 58 -0.82 -11.24 -15.03
C VAL A 58 0.63 -11.50 -14.66
N LEU A 59 1.54 -11.29 -15.61
CA LEU A 59 2.99 -11.36 -15.39
C LEU A 59 3.52 -9.97 -15.07
N SER A 60 3.86 -9.73 -13.79
CA SER A 60 4.51 -8.50 -13.33
C SER A 60 5.99 -8.77 -13.06
N SER A 61 6.86 -8.00 -13.72
CA SER A 61 8.31 -8.07 -13.56
C SER A 61 8.88 -6.65 -13.48
N SER A 62 9.79 -6.42 -12.54
CA SER A 62 10.53 -5.15 -12.41
C SER A 62 11.60 -4.96 -13.49
N ARG A 63 11.80 -5.96 -14.34
CA ARG A 63 12.69 -5.93 -15.51
C ARG A 63 11.86 -6.13 -16.78
N PRO A 64 12.26 -5.50 -17.90
CA PRO A 64 11.58 -5.71 -19.18
C PRO A 64 11.49 -7.21 -19.48
N LEU A 65 10.28 -7.69 -19.76
CA LEU A 65 10.04 -9.08 -20.17
C LEU A 65 10.85 -9.35 -21.44
N ARG A 66 11.56 -10.48 -21.49
CA ARG A 66 12.36 -10.87 -22.67
C ARG A 66 11.44 -10.98 -23.88
N ALA A 67 11.88 -10.48 -25.04
CA ALA A 67 11.11 -10.56 -26.29
C ALA A 67 10.71 -12.01 -26.65
N GLU A 68 11.57 -12.97 -26.30
CA GLU A 68 11.36 -14.41 -26.49
C GLU A 68 10.07 -14.93 -25.80
N SER A 69 9.72 -14.40 -24.62
CA SER A 69 8.47 -14.75 -23.92
C SER A 69 7.22 -14.15 -24.57
N LEU A 70 7.34 -12.99 -25.22
CA LEU A 70 6.26 -12.37 -26.00
C LEU A 70 6.04 -13.11 -27.32
N GLU A 71 7.12 -13.53 -27.98
CA GLU A 71 7.06 -14.35 -29.20
C GLU A 71 6.44 -15.73 -28.95
N GLU A 72 6.76 -16.36 -27.81
CA GLU A 72 6.13 -17.64 -27.43
C GLU A 72 4.64 -17.47 -27.13
N ALA A 73 4.24 -16.38 -26.45
CA ALA A 73 2.83 -16.07 -26.22
C ALA A 73 2.08 -15.85 -27.55
N ALA A 74 2.71 -15.19 -28.52
CA ALA A 74 2.16 -15.03 -29.86
C ALA A 74 2.07 -16.37 -30.62
N ARG A 75 3.07 -17.25 -30.50
CA ARG A 75 3.05 -18.61 -31.07
C ARG A 75 1.93 -19.47 -30.49
N LEU A 76 1.61 -19.28 -29.21
CA LEU A 76 0.52 -19.98 -28.52
C LEU A 76 -0.87 -19.36 -28.79
N GLY A 77 -0.95 -18.26 -29.57
CA GLY A 77 -2.21 -17.60 -29.91
C GLY A 77 -2.85 -16.81 -28.75
N LEU A 78 -2.06 -16.47 -27.72
CA LEU A 78 -2.55 -15.77 -26.54
C LEU A 78 -2.70 -14.26 -26.81
N VAL A 79 -3.84 -13.70 -26.42
CA VAL A 79 -4.05 -12.25 -26.43
C VAL A 79 -3.25 -11.66 -25.27
N SER A 80 -2.16 -10.96 -25.58
CA SER A 80 -1.28 -10.34 -24.59
C SER A 80 -1.34 -8.81 -24.66
N THR A 81 -1.53 -8.16 -23.52
CA THR A 81 -1.50 -6.71 -23.38
C THR A 81 -0.34 -6.33 -22.48
N THR A 82 0.60 -5.54 -23.01
CA THR A 82 1.73 -5.04 -22.21
C THR A 82 1.35 -3.71 -21.58
N VAL A 83 1.55 -3.59 -20.27
CA VAL A 83 1.28 -2.36 -19.51
C VAL A 83 2.54 -2.00 -18.73
N THR A 84 3.01 -0.77 -18.86
CA THR A 84 4.21 -0.26 -18.18
C THR A 84 3.78 0.70 -17.08
N GLU A 85 4.15 0.39 -15.84
CA GLU A 85 3.94 1.26 -14.69
C GLU A 85 5.29 1.75 -14.16
N PHE A 86 5.44 3.07 -14.01
CA PHE A 86 6.63 3.67 -13.43
C PHE A 86 6.26 4.80 -12.47
N SER A 87 6.99 4.89 -11.36
CA SER A 87 6.87 6.02 -10.44
C SER A 87 7.60 7.24 -11.02
N SER A 88 6.88 8.35 -11.17
CA SER A 88 7.42 9.64 -11.60
C SER A 88 7.17 10.69 -10.52
N MET A 89 8.10 11.60 -10.33
CA MET A 89 7.93 12.72 -9.40
C MET A 89 7.28 13.88 -10.15
N LEU A 90 6.05 14.22 -9.80
CA LEU A 90 5.35 15.39 -10.33
C LEU A 90 5.65 16.58 -9.42
N GLN A 91 6.13 17.67 -10.01
CA GLN A 91 6.37 18.93 -9.32
C GLN A 91 5.27 19.93 -9.68
N HIS A 92 4.63 20.50 -8.67
CA HIS A 92 3.71 21.62 -8.84
C HIS A 92 4.08 22.74 -7.87
N GLY A 93 4.71 23.80 -8.39
CA GLY A 93 5.29 24.85 -7.55
C GLY A 93 6.46 24.31 -6.72
N ASP A 94 6.38 24.49 -5.39
CA ASP A 94 7.37 24.01 -4.42
C ASP A 94 7.06 22.61 -3.86
N ASP A 95 5.92 22.00 -4.23
CA ASP A 95 5.52 20.67 -3.76
C ASP A 95 5.94 19.57 -4.75
N PHE A 96 6.62 18.56 -4.21
CA PHE A 96 6.99 17.34 -4.93
C PHE A 96 6.07 16.20 -4.49
N GLN A 97 5.31 15.62 -5.43
CA GLN A 97 4.48 14.45 -5.18
C GLN A 97 4.94 13.26 -6.03
N LEU A 98 5.09 12.11 -5.38
CA LEU A 98 5.34 10.85 -6.06
C LEU A 98 4.04 10.37 -6.70
N ALA A 99 4.00 10.23 -8.03
CA ALA A 99 2.84 9.76 -8.77
C ALA A 99 3.18 8.49 -9.54
N SER A 100 2.26 7.51 -9.55
CA SER A 100 2.40 6.33 -10.41
C SER A 100 1.80 6.63 -11.79
N VAL A 101 2.62 6.53 -12.84
CA VAL A 101 2.17 6.70 -14.22
C VAL A 101 2.03 5.32 -14.85
N LYS A 102 0.85 5.03 -15.42
CA LYS A 102 0.52 3.76 -16.06
C LYS A 102 0.23 4.01 -17.54
N ALA A 103 0.98 3.38 -18.43
CA ALA A 103 0.91 3.52 -19.89
C ALA A 103 0.78 2.15 -20.57
#